data_AF-A0AAW1BXE0-F1
#
_entry.id   AF-A0AAW1BXE0-F1
#
_cell.length_a   1.000
_cell.length_b   1.000
_cell.length_c   1.000
_cell.angle_alpha   90.00
_cell.angle_beta   90.00
_cell.angle_gamma   90.00
#
_symmetry.space_group_name_H-M   'P 1'
#
loop_
_entity.id
_entity.type
_entity.pdbx_description
1 polymer ?
#
loop_
_entity_poly.entity_id
_entity_poly.type
_entity_poly.pdbx_seq_one_letter_code
_entity_poly.pdbx_strand_id
1 'polypeptide(L)'
;MNAAAWALLGWMLSRKSFQGEAQLPIKCYKEDGPHPELEQEHRFTPADLFNISIKVVEIQGICKFNISWILNEDASIQYLKATKICESREGCIRCDYLEAFQSQTMSKHQKWQFNFVGFSVEENTKYFIDAYNLPPANIDQDHSKTQMNLTSPDCEDNRLKYCQKCIEKGSLWNPHITICNREFELEVNFTPSNFCSKYKIHLCDSDECDNSILHVVPNTKGNNIRVSEKIRMSDQERNLIFKELIPYFPGCQNDCKRYSYYQTVCTEEPIPEPKATDRPDMGKIYAGLSIALLLIVCIVAAVLYFKSRHGPAKCDRKEASSALALKT
;
A
#
# COMPACT_ATOMS: atom_id res chain seq x y z
N MET A 1 41.16 31.78 40.38
CA MET A 1 42.37 31.04 40.80
C MET A 1 41.98 29.58 41.00
N ASN A 2 42.56 28.72 40.16
CA ASN A 2 42.84 27.26 40.27
C ASN A 2 41.76 26.36 40.93
N ALA A 3 41.09 25.46 40.21
CA ALA A 3 41.54 24.25 39.50
C ALA A 3 41.72 23.01 40.41
N ALA A 4 41.10 21.92 39.94
CA ALA A 4 41.33 20.50 40.24
C ALA A 4 40.93 19.97 41.63
N ALA A 5 39.99 19.01 41.64
CA ALA A 5 40.16 17.69 42.30
C ALA A 5 38.83 16.92 42.38
N TRP A 6 38.26 16.45 41.26
CA TRP A 6 37.32 15.31 41.28
C TRP A 6 37.48 14.48 40.01
N ALA A 7 38.58 13.73 39.96
CA ALA A 7 38.70 12.54 39.12
C ALA A 7 39.18 11.42 40.04
N LEU A 8 38.76 10.18 39.75
CA LEU A 8 39.05 8.93 40.45
C LEU A 8 37.99 8.45 41.45
N LEU A 9 36.81 8.09 40.94
CA LEU A 9 36.05 6.94 41.44
C LEU A 9 35.23 6.39 40.26
N GLY A 10 35.80 5.38 39.60
CA GLY A 10 35.19 4.76 38.41
C GLY A 10 36.13 3.81 37.70
N TRP A 11 36.94 3.06 38.45
CA TRP A 11 37.63 1.87 37.93
C TRP A 11 36.99 0.67 38.61
N MET A 12 36.80 -0.39 37.83
CA MET A 12 35.99 -1.58 38.11
C MET A 12 34.52 -1.39 37.77
N LEU A 13 34.20 -1.53 36.47
CA LEU A 13 33.37 -2.64 35.99
C LEU A 13 33.32 -2.62 34.46
N SER A 14 33.54 -3.80 33.87
CA SER A 14 33.25 -4.14 32.48
C SER A 14 34.13 -3.53 31.38
N ARG A 15 35.38 -4.00 31.30
CA ARG A 15 36.00 -4.28 30.00
C ARG A 15 36.10 -5.79 29.82
N LYS A 16 34.98 -6.44 29.51
CA LYS A 16 35.06 -7.59 28.59
C LYS A 16 35.26 -6.99 27.21
N SER A 17 36.53 -6.77 26.87
CA SER A 17 36.93 -6.61 25.47
C SER A 17 36.41 -7.84 24.74
N PHE A 18 35.41 -7.64 23.88
CA PHE A 18 35.03 -8.65 22.90
C PHE A 18 36.16 -8.63 21.87
N GLN A 19 37.19 -9.43 22.13
CA GLN A 19 38.33 -9.61 21.26
C GLN A 19 37.85 -10.44 20.06
N GLY A 20 37.24 -9.76 19.10
CA GLY A 20 37.00 -10.28 17.77
C GLY A 20 38.38 -10.48 17.12
N GLU A 21 38.72 -11.72 16.83
CA GLU A 21 39.95 -12.07 16.15
C GLU A 21 39.93 -11.45 14.74
N ALA A 22 41.02 -10.81 14.34
CA ALA A 22 41.09 -10.07 13.10
C ALA A 22 40.95 -11.05 11.92
N GLN A 23 39.89 -10.88 11.12
CA GLN A 23 39.78 -11.55 9.82
C GLN A 23 40.96 -11.12 8.94
N LEU A 24 41.44 -12.03 8.09
CA LEU A 24 42.45 -11.71 7.07
C LEU A 24 41.98 -10.48 6.28
N PRO A 25 42.82 -9.42 6.16
CA PRO A 25 42.38 -8.22 5.47
C PRO A 25 42.27 -8.50 3.97
N ILE A 26 41.18 -8.00 3.38
CA ILE A 26 40.96 -8.02 1.93
C ILE A 26 41.02 -6.62 1.36
N LYS A 27 41.45 -6.50 0.10
CA LYS A 27 41.40 -5.24 -0.65
C LYS A 27 40.54 -5.44 -1.89
N CYS A 28 39.38 -4.77 -1.91
CA CYS A 28 38.46 -4.82 -3.04
C CYS A 28 38.60 -3.58 -3.93
N TYR A 29 38.62 -3.77 -5.24
CA TYR A 29 38.66 -2.69 -6.23
C TYR A 29 37.96 -3.10 -7.53
N LYS A 30 37.55 -2.10 -8.30
CA LYS A 30 36.97 -2.33 -9.62
C LYS A 30 38.06 -2.82 -10.57
N GLU A 31 37.78 -3.93 -11.26
CA GLU A 31 38.68 -4.50 -12.25
C GLU A 31 38.07 -4.30 -13.63
N ASP A 32 38.76 -3.57 -14.49
CA ASP A 32 38.33 -3.32 -15.86
C ASP A 32 38.92 -4.40 -16.79
N GLY A 33 38.03 -5.13 -17.46
CA GLY A 33 38.41 -6.17 -18.42
C GLY A 33 38.83 -7.52 -17.80
N PRO A 34 39.14 -8.51 -18.65
CA PRO A 34 39.66 -9.81 -18.21
C PRO A 34 41.11 -9.67 -17.74
N HIS A 35 41.43 -10.20 -16.55
CA HIS A 35 42.80 -10.21 -16.03
C HIS A 35 43.65 -11.25 -16.79
N PRO A 36 44.92 -10.99 -17.11
CA PRO A 36 45.78 -11.95 -17.85
C PRO A 36 45.93 -13.31 -17.17
N GLU A 37 45.70 -13.40 -15.86
CA GLU A 37 45.71 -14.67 -15.11
C GLU A 37 44.58 -15.62 -15.52
N LEU A 38 43.53 -15.12 -16.20
CA LEU A 38 42.45 -15.93 -16.74
C LEU A 38 42.89 -16.77 -17.95
N GLU A 39 43.99 -16.38 -18.61
CA GLU A 39 44.53 -17.06 -19.80
C GLU A 39 45.77 -17.91 -19.47
N GLN A 40 46.16 -17.98 -18.20
CA GLN A 40 47.34 -18.73 -17.75
C GLN A 40 46.93 -20.11 -17.24
N GLU A 41 47.77 -21.10 -17.50
CA GLU A 41 47.64 -22.43 -16.91
C GLU A 41 48.19 -22.42 -15.47
N HIS A 42 47.38 -22.90 -14.53
CA HIS A 42 47.70 -22.98 -13.12
C HIS A 42 47.84 -24.45 -12.70
N ARG A 43 48.93 -24.76 -11.98
CA ARG A 43 49.15 -26.11 -11.48
C ARG A 43 48.11 -26.54 -10.44
N PHE A 44 47.59 -25.58 -9.68
CA PHE A 44 46.58 -25.77 -8.65
C PHE A 44 45.61 -24.59 -8.68
N THR A 45 44.32 -24.90 -8.54
CA THR A 45 43.24 -23.92 -8.55
C THR A 45 42.42 -24.08 -7.26
N PRO A 46 41.92 -22.95 -6.69
CA PRO A 46 41.08 -22.98 -5.51
C PRO A 46 39.72 -23.60 -5.83
N ALA A 47 39.11 -24.21 -4.82
CA ALA A 47 37.74 -24.65 -4.85
C ALA A 47 36.78 -23.45 -4.89
N ASP A 48 35.52 -23.77 -5.18
CA ASP A 48 34.45 -22.81 -5.28
C ASP A 48 34.16 -22.02 -4.02
N LEU A 49 33.37 -20.97 -4.18
CA LEU A 49 32.75 -20.27 -3.06
C LEU A 49 31.69 -21.17 -2.41
N PHE A 50 31.63 -21.12 -1.08
CA PHE A 50 30.58 -21.76 -0.30
C PHE A 50 29.61 -20.70 0.24
N ASN A 51 28.31 -20.97 0.15
CA ASN A 51 27.25 -20.23 0.84
C ASN A 51 27.36 -18.70 0.76
N ILE A 52 27.13 -18.17 -0.43
CA ILE A 52 27.10 -16.74 -0.70
C ILE A 52 25.72 -16.16 -0.39
N SER A 53 25.70 -15.02 0.29
CA SER A 53 24.51 -14.34 0.78
C SER A 53 24.52 -12.88 0.32
N ILE A 54 23.38 -12.41 -0.17
CA ILE A 54 23.21 -11.05 -0.66
C ILE A 54 22.11 -10.36 0.13
N LYS A 55 22.47 -9.23 0.74
CA LYS A 55 21.55 -8.36 1.47
C LYS A 55 21.60 -6.95 0.90
N VAL A 56 20.53 -6.19 1.07
CA VAL A 56 20.56 -4.76 0.74
C VAL A 56 20.93 -4.01 2.00
N VAL A 57 21.86 -3.07 1.87
CA VAL A 57 22.26 -2.15 2.94
C VAL A 57 22.19 -0.72 2.43
N GLU A 58 21.80 0.20 3.30
CA GLU A 58 21.79 1.62 3.02
C GLU A 58 23.08 2.25 3.53
N ILE A 59 23.77 3.00 2.66
CA ILE A 59 24.97 3.76 2.99
C ILE A 59 24.84 5.15 2.38
N GLN A 60 24.72 6.17 3.24
CA GLN A 60 24.66 7.58 2.84
C GLN A 60 23.54 7.89 1.82
N GLY A 61 22.37 7.31 2.02
CA GLY A 61 21.19 7.39 1.16
C GLY A 61 21.22 6.41 -0.02
N ILE A 62 22.33 5.74 -0.30
CA ILE A 62 22.44 4.84 -1.45
C ILE A 62 22.33 3.40 -1.00
N CYS A 63 21.37 2.68 -1.56
CA CYS A 63 21.24 1.25 -1.31
C CYS A 63 22.19 0.46 -2.20
N LYS A 64 22.94 -0.43 -1.56
CA LYS A 64 23.96 -1.28 -2.18
C LYS A 64 23.78 -2.74 -1.76
N PHE A 65 24.32 -3.66 -2.54
CA PHE A 65 24.42 -5.04 -2.11
C PHE A 65 25.57 -5.21 -1.10
N ASN A 66 25.25 -5.80 0.04
CA ASN A 66 26.21 -6.44 0.93
C ASN A 66 26.27 -7.92 0.56
N ILE A 67 27.35 -8.29 -0.11
CA ILE A 67 27.62 -9.63 -0.61
C ILE A 67 28.61 -10.27 0.36
N SER A 68 28.16 -11.32 1.04
CA SER A 68 28.99 -12.09 1.98
C SER A 68 29.21 -13.49 1.42
N TRP A 69 30.42 -14.02 1.55
CA TRP A 69 30.75 -15.37 1.11
C TRP A 69 31.62 -16.09 2.13
N ILE A 70 31.58 -17.41 2.06
CA ILE A 70 32.38 -18.31 2.89
C ILE A 70 33.32 -19.11 1.98
N LEU A 71 34.54 -19.36 2.42
CA LEU A 71 35.48 -20.22 1.69
C LEU A 71 35.28 -21.70 2.06
N ASN A 72 35.56 -22.59 1.11
CA ASN A 72 35.61 -24.03 1.37
C ASN A 72 36.76 -24.42 2.31
N GLU A 73 36.52 -25.42 3.16
CA GLU A 73 37.46 -25.91 4.16
C GLU A 73 38.34 -27.04 3.59
N ASP A 74 38.92 -26.85 2.41
CA ASP A 74 39.80 -27.83 1.77
C ASP A 74 41.22 -27.28 1.57
N ALA A 75 42.14 -28.14 1.12
CA ALA A 75 43.55 -27.77 0.96
C ALA A 75 43.79 -26.76 -0.18
N SER A 76 42.80 -26.53 -1.06
CA SER A 76 42.95 -25.64 -2.22
C SER A 76 43.01 -24.15 -1.82
N ILE A 77 42.52 -23.81 -0.62
CA ILE A 77 42.57 -22.44 -0.06
C ILE A 77 43.99 -21.87 0.02
N GLN A 78 45.01 -22.72 0.09
CA GLN A 78 46.42 -22.31 0.08
C GLN A 78 46.85 -21.65 -1.24
N TYR A 79 46.10 -21.88 -2.33
CA TYR A 79 46.35 -21.31 -3.65
C TYR A 79 45.41 -20.16 -3.99
N LEU A 80 44.46 -19.84 -3.11
CA LEU A 80 43.48 -18.77 -3.30
C LEU A 80 44.16 -17.40 -3.20
N LYS A 81 44.04 -16.60 -4.26
CA LYS A 81 44.63 -15.25 -4.35
C LYS A 81 43.59 -14.15 -4.20
N ALA A 82 42.42 -14.35 -4.79
CA ALA A 82 41.36 -13.36 -4.78
C ALA A 82 39.99 -14.01 -4.98
N THR A 83 38.93 -13.25 -4.70
CA THR A 83 37.57 -13.57 -5.13
C THR A 83 37.08 -12.46 -6.05
N LYS A 84 36.51 -12.84 -7.18
CA LYS A 84 35.94 -11.91 -8.16
C LYS A 84 34.43 -12.00 -8.14
N ILE A 85 33.77 -10.85 -8.09
CA ILE A 85 32.31 -10.71 -8.04
C ILE A 85 31.90 -9.77 -9.16
N CYS A 86 31.07 -10.24 -10.07
CA CYS A 86 30.64 -9.52 -11.26
C CYS A 86 29.12 -9.33 -11.26
N GLU A 87 28.68 -8.08 -11.33
CA GLU A 87 27.29 -7.74 -11.66
C GLU A 87 27.25 -7.38 -13.15
N SER A 88 26.27 -7.95 -13.86
CA SER A 88 26.23 -7.93 -15.32
C SER A 88 26.17 -6.53 -15.97
N ARG A 89 25.74 -5.50 -15.24
CA ARG A 89 25.61 -4.12 -15.73
C ARG A 89 26.68 -3.17 -15.19
N GLU A 90 27.09 -3.33 -13.93
CA GLU A 90 28.06 -2.46 -13.26
C GLU A 90 29.52 -2.94 -13.37
N GLY A 91 29.73 -4.20 -13.77
CA GLY A 91 31.04 -4.81 -14.00
C GLY A 91 31.54 -5.64 -12.82
N CYS A 92 32.85 -5.86 -12.78
CA CYS A 92 33.48 -6.77 -11.82
C CYS A 92 34.28 -6.03 -10.74
N ILE A 93 34.22 -6.59 -9.53
CA ILE A 93 35.03 -6.23 -8.38
C ILE A 93 35.94 -7.41 -8.07
N ARG A 94 37.23 -7.14 -7.91
CA ARG A 94 38.21 -8.09 -7.42
C ARG A 94 38.54 -7.78 -5.98
N CYS A 95 38.45 -8.78 -5.13
CA CYS A 95 38.84 -8.73 -3.72
C CYS A 95 40.07 -9.60 -3.50
N ASP A 96 41.23 -8.96 -3.37
CA ASP A 96 42.50 -9.64 -3.09
C ASP A 96 42.62 -10.00 -1.62
N TYR A 97 43.07 -11.23 -1.34
CA TYR A 97 43.52 -11.64 -0.02
C TYR A 97 44.97 -11.16 0.17
N LEU A 98 45.20 -10.31 1.18
CA LEU A 98 46.50 -9.65 1.33
C LEU A 98 47.59 -10.56 1.89
N GLU A 99 47.21 -11.69 2.49
CA GLU A 99 48.14 -12.69 3.03
C GLU A 99 47.67 -14.09 2.63
N ALA A 100 48.62 -15.02 2.57
CA ALA A 100 48.34 -16.42 2.27
C ALA A 100 47.68 -17.13 3.46
N PHE A 101 46.67 -17.95 3.17
CA PHE A 101 45.98 -18.76 4.18
C PHE A 101 46.90 -19.84 4.76
N GLN A 102 47.17 -19.76 6.05
CA GLN A 102 47.99 -20.74 6.77
C GLN A 102 47.18 -21.99 7.19
N SER A 103 45.85 -21.90 7.20
CA SER A 103 44.94 -22.95 7.63
C SER A 103 43.59 -22.87 6.90
N GLN A 104 42.91 -24.01 6.82
CA GLN A 104 41.59 -24.15 6.18
C GLN A 104 40.48 -23.42 6.93
N THR A 105 40.68 -23.19 8.22
CA THR A 105 39.75 -22.49 9.11
C THR A 105 40.49 -21.40 9.87
N MET A 106 39.74 -20.40 10.34
CA MET A 106 40.19 -19.47 11.37
C MET A 106 40.42 -20.22 12.69
N SER A 107 40.97 -19.51 13.68
CA SER A 107 41.10 -20.07 15.03
C SER A 107 39.76 -20.63 15.52
N LYS A 108 39.84 -21.66 16.37
CA LYS A 108 38.65 -22.35 16.93
C LYS A 108 37.72 -22.99 15.88
N HIS A 109 38.25 -23.38 14.71
CA HIS A 109 37.51 -24.09 13.65
C HIS A 109 36.36 -23.27 13.03
N GLN A 110 36.50 -21.93 13.00
CA GLN A 110 35.53 -21.09 12.31
C GLN A 110 35.85 -20.99 10.81
N LYS A 111 34.82 -20.96 9.97
CA LYS A 111 34.98 -20.78 8.52
C LYS A 111 35.49 -19.38 8.18
N TRP A 112 36.34 -19.28 7.17
CA TRP A 112 36.72 -17.99 6.60
C TRP A 112 35.50 -17.35 5.93
N GLN A 113 35.15 -16.15 6.41
CA GLN A 113 34.00 -15.40 5.92
C GLN A 113 34.43 -13.98 5.59
N PHE A 114 33.99 -13.51 4.43
CA PHE A 114 34.29 -12.18 3.93
C PHE A 114 33.01 -11.50 3.48
N ASN A 115 33.07 -10.18 3.35
CA ASN A 115 31.99 -9.41 2.76
C ASN A 115 32.53 -8.24 1.93
N PHE A 116 31.72 -7.84 0.95
CA PHE A 116 31.94 -6.67 0.13
C PHE A 116 30.61 -5.92 0.00
N VAL A 117 30.66 -4.61 0.20
CA VAL A 117 29.50 -3.74 -0.03
C VAL A 117 29.73 -2.90 -1.29
N GLY A 118 28.90 -3.15 -2.30
CA GLY A 118 28.98 -2.49 -3.59
C GLY A 118 27.77 -2.83 -4.46
N PHE A 119 27.81 -2.38 -5.70
CA PHE A 119 26.71 -2.42 -6.68
C PHE A 119 25.45 -1.68 -6.21
N SER A 120 24.98 -0.74 -7.03
CA SER A 120 23.80 0.05 -6.67
C SER A 120 22.54 -0.78 -6.85
N VAL A 121 21.56 -0.60 -5.96
CA VAL A 121 20.28 -1.29 -6.02
C VAL A 121 19.19 -0.32 -6.47
N GLU A 122 18.62 -0.61 -7.62
CA GLU A 122 17.37 -0.07 -8.16
C GLU A 122 16.21 -1.01 -7.84
N GLU A 123 15.01 -0.45 -7.66
CA GLU A 123 13.78 -1.23 -7.39
C GLU A 123 13.32 -2.06 -8.59
N ASN A 124 12.54 -3.12 -8.35
CA ASN A 124 11.92 -3.96 -9.39
C ASN A 124 12.88 -4.44 -10.50
N THR A 125 14.16 -4.56 -10.18
CA THR A 125 15.22 -4.85 -11.13
C THR A 125 15.77 -6.24 -10.90
N LYS A 126 15.98 -6.98 -12.01
CA LYS A 126 16.64 -8.28 -12.01
C LYS A 126 18.15 -8.10 -12.12
N TYR A 127 18.88 -8.69 -11.18
CA TYR A 127 20.33 -8.72 -11.11
C TYR A 127 20.84 -10.13 -11.32
N PHE A 128 21.96 -10.20 -12.04
CA PHE A 128 22.70 -11.41 -12.33
C PHE A 128 24.11 -11.21 -11.80
N ILE A 129 24.43 -11.89 -10.70
CA ILE A 129 25.69 -11.75 -9.99
C ILE A 129 26.42 -13.09 -10.08
N ASP A 130 27.61 -13.06 -10.68
CA ASP A 130 28.52 -14.19 -10.75
C ASP A 130 29.67 -13.96 -9.77
N ALA A 131 30.05 -14.98 -9.01
CA ALA A 131 31.19 -14.93 -8.11
C ALA A 131 32.04 -16.20 -8.24
N TYR A 132 33.37 -16.02 -8.25
CA TYR A 132 34.32 -17.12 -8.37
C TYR A 132 35.67 -16.76 -7.74
N ASN A 133 36.43 -17.80 -7.41
CA ASN A 133 37.76 -17.68 -6.83
C ASN A 133 38.84 -17.62 -7.90
N LEU A 134 39.97 -16.99 -7.55
CA LEU A 134 41.13 -16.80 -8.43
C LEU A 134 42.38 -17.46 -7.83
N PRO A 135 43.24 -18.09 -8.64
CA PRO A 135 43.14 -18.25 -10.10
C PRO A 135 41.95 -19.12 -10.54
N PRO A 136 41.41 -18.95 -11.76
CA PRO A 136 40.30 -19.78 -12.24
C PRO A 136 40.78 -21.20 -12.59
N ALA A 137 39.83 -22.12 -12.78
CA ALA A 137 40.10 -23.42 -13.41
C ALA A 137 40.81 -23.25 -14.77
N ASN A 138 41.66 -24.22 -15.14
CA ASN A 138 42.36 -24.17 -16.43
C ASN A 138 41.38 -24.34 -17.59
N ILE A 139 41.81 -23.90 -18.78
CA ILE A 139 41.10 -24.16 -20.03
C ILE A 139 40.87 -25.67 -20.15
N ASP A 140 39.65 -26.07 -20.54
CA ASP A 140 39.15 -27.45 -20.63
C ASP A 140 38.90 -28.17 -19.29
N GLN A 141 38.99 -27.47 -18.16
CA GLN A 141 38.51 -27.94 -16.86
C GLN A 141 37.16 -27.32 -16.50
N ASP A 142 36.44 -27.94 -15.57
CA ASP A 142 35.17 -27.42 -15.09
C ASP A 142 35.37 -26.05 -14.42
N HIS A 143 34.95 -24.99 -15.12
CA HIS A 143 34.90 -23.65 -14.58
C HIS A 143 33.77 -23.56 -13.56
N SER A 144 34.17 -23.61 -12.31
CA SER A 144 33.26 -23.56 -11.20
C SER A 144 33.01 -22.07 -10.86
N LYS A 145 31.78 -21.63 -11.10
CA LYS A 145 31.33 -20.26 -10.79
C LYS A 145 29.99 -20.32 -10.08
N THR A 146 29.83 -19.51 -9.04
CA THR A 146 28.56 -19.40 -8.34
C THR A 146 27.75 -18.28 -8.97
N GLN A 147 26.61 -18.63 -9.58
CA GLN A 147 25.70 -17.65 -10.17
C GLN A 147 24.49 -17.43 -9.26
N MET A 148 24.10 -16.18 -9.08
CA MET A 148 22.91 -15.78 -8.34
C MET A 148 22.04 -14.86 -9.16
N ASN A 149 20.76 -15.20 -9.20
CA ASN A 149 19.73 -14.41 -9.83
C ASN A 149 18.79 -13.92 -8.73
N LEU A 150 18.64 -12.60 -8.62
CA LEU A 150 17.75 -12.00 -7.65
C LEU A 150 17.00 -10.81 -8.24
N THR A 151 15.78 -10.61 -7.76
CA THR A 151 14.96 -9.45 -8.11
C THR A 151 14.86 -8.59 -6.86
N SER A 152 15.25 -7.32 -6.98
CA SER A 152 15.02 -6.34 -5.92
C SER A 152 13.51 -6.08 -5.74
N PRO A 153 13.03 -5.84 -4.52
CA PRO A 153 11.63 -5.47 -4.31
C PRO A 153 11.32 -4.07 -4.85
N ASP A 154 10.09 -3.62 -4.64
CA ASP A 154 9.68 -2.23 -4.89
C ASP A 154 10.10 -1.30 -3.72
N CYS A 155 9.86 0.00 -3.88
CA CYS A 155 10.12 1.00 -2.85
C CYS A 155 9.19 0.94 -1.62
N GLU A 156 8.20 0.04 -1.55
CA GLU A 156 7.35 -0.15 -0.37
C GLU A 156 7.99 -1.15 0.62
N ASP A 157 8.87 -2.02 0.14
CA ASP A 157 9.60 -2.98 0.96
C ASP A 157 10.55 -2.26 1.94
N ASN A 158 10.55 -2.73 3.20
CA ASN A 158 11.39 -2.19 4.27
C ASN A 158 12.89 -2.18 3.97
N ARG A 159 13.34 -3.02 3.04
CA ARG A 159 14.73 -3.10 2.57
C ARG A 159 15.11 -1.94 1.65
N LEU A 160 14.14 -1.35 0.94
CA LEU A 160 14.39 -0.28 -0.04
C LEU A 160 13.72 1.06 0.29
N LYS A 161 12.67 1.08 1.10
CA LYS A 161 11.90 2.31 1.35
C LYS A 161 12.71 3.48 1.90
N TYR A 162 13.87 3.22 2.52
CA TYR A 162 14.78 4.24 3.05
C TYR A 162 15.90 4.66 2.08
N CYS A 163 16.00 4.04 0.90
CA CYS A 163 16.94 4.47 -0.12
C CYS A 163 16.52 5.84 -0.65
N GLN A 164 17.48 6.72 -0.91
CA GLN A 164 17.27 8.07 -1.43
C GLN A 164 16.41 8.06 -2.72
N LYS A 165 16.70 7.16 -3.67
CA LYS A 165 15.89 6.99 -4.90
C LYS A 165 14.42 6.66 -4.59
N CYS A 166 14.14 5.91 -3.53
CA CYS A 166 12.78 5.58 -3.11
C CYS A 166 12.10 6.73 -2.35
N ILE A 167 12.85 7.42 -1.50
CA ILE A 167 12.37 8.62 -0.78
C ILE A 167 11.96 9.70 -1.78
N GLU A 168 12.77 9.88 -2.84
CA GLU A 168 12.48 10.79 -3.96
C GLU A 168 11.26 10.38 -4.78
N LYS A 169 10.76 9.15 -4.63
CA LYS A 169 9.48 8.68 -5.19
C LYS A 169 8.32 8.72 -4.18
N GLY A 170 8.59 9.13 -2.94
CA GLY A 170 7.57 9.23 -1.89
C GLY A 170 7.35 7.95 -1.07
N SER A 171 8.31 7.02 -1.02
CA SER A 171 8.20 5.76 -0.26
C SER A 171 7.83 5.93 1.23
N LEU A 172 8.21 7.06 1.84
CA LEU A 172 7.91 7.39 3.23
C LEU A 172 6.66 8.26 3.40
N TRP A 173 5.98 8.61 2.30
CA TRP A 173 4.83 9.49 2.34
C TRP A 173 3.54 8.71 2.58
N ASN A 174 2.82 9.12 3.63
CA ASN A 174 1.48 8.63 3.92
C ASN A 174 0.49 9.81 3.98
N PRO A 175 -0.40 9.95 2.98
CA PRO A 175 -1.29 11.10 2.86
C PRO A 175 -2.44 11.14 3.86
N HIS A 176 -2.83 10.03 4.49
CA HIS A 176 -4.01 9.98 5.39
C HIS A 176 -5.23 10.73 4.81
N ILE A 177 -5.70 10.25 3.65
CA ILE A 177 -6.73 10.92 2.85
C ILE A 177 -8.10 10.78 3.53
N THR A 178 -8.79 11.89 3.67
CA THR A 178 -10.17 11.97 4.17
C THR A 178 -11.02 12.76 3.18
N ILE A 179 -12.24 12.30 2.97
CA ILE A 179 -13.14 12.86 1.96
C ILE A 179 -14.48 13.22 2.61
N CYS A 180 -15.01 14.37 2.24
CA CYS A 180 -16.36 14.78 2.57
C CYS A 180 -17.07 15.19 1.27
N ASN A 181 -18.08 14.41 0.89
CA ASN A 181 -18.86 14.64 -0.33
C ASN A 181 -20.19 15.30 0.02
N ARG A 182 -20.49 16.42 -0.66
CA ARG A 182 -21.74 17.19 -0.56
C ARG A 182 -22.30 17.38 -1.97
N GLU A 183 -23.58 17.73 -2.09
CA GLU A 183 -24.30 17.78 -3.38
C GLU A 183 -23.56 18.53 -4.51
N PHE A 184 -22.83 19.62 -4.19
CA PHE A 184 -22.08 20.43 -5.17
C PHE A 184 -20.64 20.75 -4.75
N GLU A 185 -20.12 20.08 -3.71
CA GLU A 185 -18.81 20.38 -3.16
C GLU A 185 -18.15 19.10 -2.64
N LEU A 186 -16.99 18.79 -3.19
CA LEU A 186 -16.12 17.73 -2.69
C LEU A 186 -14.96 18.35 -1.91
N GLU A 187 -14.84 18.00 -0.64
CA GLU A 187 -13.71 18.39 0.18
C GLU A 187 -12.74 17.21 0.35
N VAL A 188 -11.51 17.39 -0.12
CA VAL A 188 -10.43 16.40 -0.03
C VAL A 188 -9.36 16.90 0.92
N ASN A 189 -9.12 16.13 1.97
CA ASN A 189 -8.21 16.47 3.05
C ASN A 189 -7.06 15.46 3.09
N PHE A 190 -5.81 15.92 3.06
CA PHE A 190 -4.63 15.04 3.09
C PHE A 190 -3.40 15.72 3.71
N THR A 191 -2.45 14.91 4.16
CA THR A 191 -1.15 15.36 4.67
C THR A 191 -0.16 15.49 3.50
N PRO A 192 0.33 16.71 3.17
CA PRO A 192 1.28 16.88 2.08
C PRO A 192 2.69 16.40 2.48
N SER A 193 3.51 16.06 1.48
CA SER A 193 4.96 15.88 1.60
C SER A 193 5.72 17.14 1.20
N ASN A 194 6.82 17.43 1.90
CA ASN A 194 7.72 18.56 1.60
C ASN A 194 8.54 18.36 0.31
N PHE A 195 8.61 17.14 -0.21
CA PHE A 195 9.36 16.80 -1.43
C PHE A 195 8.49 16.85 -2.69
N CYS A 196 7.17 16.94 -2.54
CA CYS A 196 6.24 16.95 -3.65
C CYS A 196 5.94 18.40 -4.08
N SER A 197 5.95 18.71 -5.38
CA SER A 197 5.71 20.08 -5.86
C SER A 197 4.23 20.41 -6.03
N LYS A 198 3.41 19.41 -6.35
CA LYS A 198 1.97 19.55 -6.61
C LYS A 198 1.28 18.19 -6.51
N TYR A 199 -0.01 18.22 -6.28
CA TYR A 199 -0.87 17.05 -6.29
C TYR A 199 -1.92 17.22 -7.38
N LYS A 200 -2.47 16.08 -7.82
CA LYS A 200 -3.62 16.02 -8.70
C LYS A 200 -4.68 15.17 -8.01
N ILE A 201 -5.88 15.71 -7.90
CA ILE A 201 -7.05 14.98 -7.44
C ILE A 201 -7.79 14.53 -8.70
N HIS A 202 -7.89 13.22 -8.89
CA HIS A 202 -8.57 12.61 -10.03
C HIS A 202 -10.01 12.31 -9.62
N LEU A 203 -10.96 12.92 -10.34
CA LEU A 203 -12.40 12.73 -10.18
C LEU A 203 -12.97 12.01 -11.40
N CYS A 204 -13.90 11.08 -11.20
CA CYS A 204 -14.58 10.35 -12.28
C CYS A 204 -16.07 10.16 -11.98
N ASP A 205 -16.90 10.03 -13.01
CA ASP A 205 -18.36 9.80 -12.90
C ASP A 205 -18.76 8.34 -12.63
N SER A 206 -17.84 7.41 -12.91
CA SER A 206 -18.11 5.98 -12.92
C SER A 206 -16.81 5.19 -12.74
N ASP A 207 -16.93 3.87 -12.62
CA ASP A 207 -15.77 2.98 -12.57
C ASP A 207 -14.98 2.94 -13.88
N GLU A 208 -15.66 3.15 -15.02
CA GLU A 208 -15.05 3.21 -16.36
C GLU A 208 -14.39 4.58 -16.65
N CYS A 209 -14.68 5.61 -15.85
CA CYS A 209 -14.08 6.96 -15.94
C CYS A 209 -14.23 7.61 -17.34
N ASP A 210 -15.40 7.46 -17.98
CA ASP A 210 -15.68 8.10 -19.28
C ASP A 210 -15.53 9.63 -19.20
N ASN A 211 -16.05 10.23 -18.13
CA ASN A 211 -15.80 11.63 -17.81
C ASN A 211 -14.89 11.73 -16.59
N SER A 212 -13.74 12.39 -16.76
CA SER A 212 -12.78 12.60 -15.67
C SER A 212 -12.27 14.04 -15.63
N ILE A 213 -11.99 14.49 -14.41
CA ILE A 213 -11.39 15.79 -14.13
C ILE A 213 -10.14 15.58 -13.29
N LEU A 214 -9.09 16.33 -13.64
CA LEU A 214 -7.83 16.32 -12.92
C LEU A 214 -7.61 17.69 -12.28
N HIS A 215 -8.03 17.82 -11.02
CA HIS A 215 -7.89 19.06 -10.26
C HIS A 215 -6.47 19.19 -9.69
N VAL A 216 -5.77 20.27 -10.02
CA VAL A 216 -4.36 20.46 -9.64
C VAL A 216 -4.27 21.29 -8.36
N VAL A 217 -3.61 20.74 -7.34
CA VAL A 217 -3.36 21.40 -6.06
C VAL A 217 -1.86 21.72 -5.95
N PRO A 218 -1.45 23.00 -6.05
CA PRO A 218 -0.05 23.37 -5.88
C PRO A 218 0.37 23.16 -4.43
N ASN A 219 1.55 22.60 -4.20
CA ASN A 219 2.08 22.48 -2.84
C ASN A 219 2.74 23.81 -2.45
N THR A 220 2.09 24.59 -1.59
CA THR A 220 2.71 25.79 -1.03
C THR A 220 3.65 25.35 0.10
N LYS A 221 4.93 25.75 0.02
CA LYS A 221 5.92 25.49 1.08
C LYS A 221 5.49 26.23 2.35
N GLY A 222 4.70 25.60 3.21
CA GLY A 222 4.09 26.25 4.35
C GLY A 222 3.65 25.25 5.42
N ASN A 223 4.63 24.70 6.15
CA ASN A 223 4.47 23.77 7.27
C ASN A 223 3.70 22.46 6.94
N ASN A 224 3.96 21.39 7.69
CA ASN A 224 3.28 20.09 7.56
C ASN A 224 1.81 20.16 8.04
N ILE A 225 1.06 21.17 7.62
CA ILE A 225 -0.36 21.33 7.94
C ILE A 225 -1.14 20.53 6.89
N ARG A 226 -2.16 19.80 7.32
CA ARG A 226 -3.06 19.08 6.41
C ARG A 226 -3.64 20.06 5.39
N VAL A 227 -3.60 19.68 4.12
CA VAL A 227 -4.27 20.39 3.03
C VAL A 227 -5.75 20.04 3.08
N SER A 228 -6.60 21.06 2.93
CA SER A 228 -8.05 20.96 2.78
C SER A 228 -8.44 21.64 1.46
N GLU A 229 -8.66 20.82 0.43
CA GLU A 229 -9.01 21.30 -0.91
C GLU A 229 -10.51 21.16 -1.13
N LYS A 230 -11.18 22.26 -1.48
CA LYS A 230 -12.61 22.28 -1.78
C LYS A 230 -12.84 22.46 -3.27
N ILE A 231 -13.46 21.45 -3.88
CA ILE A 231 -13.74 21.41 -5.31
C ILE A 231 -15.25 21.61 -5.49
N ARG A 232 -15.64 22.73 -6.09
CA ARG A 232 -17.04 23.01 -6.42
C ARG A 232 -17.38 22.39 -7.77
N MET A 233 -18.53 21.73 -7.84
CA MET A 233 -19.01 21.04 -9.02
C MET A 233 -20.17 21.83 -9.65
N SER A 234 -20.21 21.86 -10.98
CA SER A 234 -21.38 22.30 -11.73
C SER A 234 -22.46 21.22 -11.74
N ASP A 235 -23.67 21.55 -12.20
CA ASP A 235 -24.77 20.57 -12.34
C ASP A 235 -24.40 19.38 -13.23
N GLN A 236 -23.52 19.58 -14.22
CA GLN A 236 -23.04 18.52 -15.12
C GLN A 236 -22.00 17.60 -14.44
N GLU A 237 -21.32 18.09 -13.39
CA GLU A 237 -20.24 17.42 -12.68
C GLU A 237 -20.70 16.76 -11.37
N ARG A 238 -22.00 16.85 -11.06
CA ARG A 238 -22.59 16.37 -9.80
C ARG A 238 -22.30 14.90 -9.50
N ASN A 239 -22.15 14.08 -10.54
CA ASN A 239 -21.90 12.65 -10.40
C ASN A 239 -20.41 12.30 -10.22
N LEU A 240 -19.51 13.28 -10.29
CA LEU A 240 -18.08 13.03 -10.16
C LEU A 240 -17.73 12.69 -8.71
N ILE A 241 -17.07 11.55 -8.52
CA ILE A 241 -16.55 11.08 -7.25
C ILE A 241 -15.02 11.08 -7.26
N PHE A 242 -14.42 11.12 -6.08
CA PHE A 242 -12.99 10.94 -5.93
C PHE A 242 -12.55 9.54 -6.35
N LYS A 243 -11.59 9.45 -7.26
CA LYS A 243 -10.95 8.20 -7.67
C LYS A 243 -9.62 7.99 -6.94
N GLU A 244 -8.74 8.98 -7.01
CA GLU A 244 -7.39 8.87 -6.48
C GLU A 244 -6.67 10.22 -6.32
N LEU A 245 -5.71 10.25 -5.40
CA LEU A 245 -4.74 11.32 -5.22
C LEU A 245 -3.42 10.92 -5.88
N ILE A 246 -2.93 11.78 -6.78
CA ILE A 246 -1.70 11.55 -7.55
C ILE A 246 -0.67 12.61 -7.16
N PRO A 247 0.42 12.24 -6.46
CA PRO A 247 1.49 13.17 -6.13
C PRO A 247 2.42 13.41 -7.32
N TYR A 248 3.21 14.48 -7.24
CA TYR A 248 4.31 14.78 -8.16
C TYR A 248 5.62 14.92 -7.37
N PHE A 249 6.27 13.79 -7.13
CA PHE A 249 7.60 13.73 -6.52
C PHE A 249 8.70 13.79 -7.58
N PRO A 250 9.90 14.30 -7.27
CA PRO A 250 10.99 14.45 -8.24
C PRO A 250 11.43 13.12 -8.88
N GLY A 251 11.42 12.02 -8.12
CA GLY A 251 11.91 10.70 -8.58
C GLY A 251 10.95 9.91 -9.47
N CYS A 252 9.67 10.28 -9.54
CA CYS A 252 8.65 9.59 -10.36
C CYS A 252 7.79 10.52 -11.23
N GLN A 253 7.76 11.83 -10.95
CA GLN A 253 7.04 12.83 -11.72
C GLN A 253 5.56 12.48 -11.93
N ASN A 254 5.15 12.08 -13.14
CA ASN A 254 3.76 11.68 -13.44
C ASN A 254 3.48 10.20 -13.14
N ASP A 255 4.52 9.38 -12.94
CA ASP A 255 4.43 7.94 -12.74
C ASP A 255 4.50 7.57 -11.25
N CYS A 256 4.22 8.52 -10.37
CA CYS A 256 4.19 8.28 -8.94
C CYS A 256 3.03 7.38 -8.54
N LYS A 257 3.21 6.64 -7.44
CA LYS A 257 2.17 5.82 -6.83
C LYS A 257 0.93 6.67 -6.58
N ARG A 258 -0.22 6.15 -7.01
CA ARG A 258 -1.54 6.78 -6.84
C ARG A 258 -2.23 6.22 -5.60
N TYR A 259 -3.00 7.06 -4.92
CA TYR A 259 -3.62 6.72 -3.65
C TYR A 259 -5.14 6.81 -3.78
N SER A 260 -5.80 5.67 -3.87
CA SER A 260 -7.26 5.52 -3.91
C SER A 260 -7.87 5.13 -2.56
N TYR A 261 -7.04 4.83 -1.54
CA TYR A 261 -7.53 4.56 -0.19
C TYR A 261 -7.79 5.86 0.56
N TYR A 262 -9.00 6.00 1.10
CA TYR A 262 -9.43 7.16 1.87
C TYR A 262 -10.47 6.76 2.92
N GLN A 263 -10.70 7.66 3.88
CA GLN A 263 -11.80 7.56 4.83
C GLN A 263 -12.87 8.62 4.51
N THR A 264 -14.12 8.19 4.37
CA THR A 264 -15.26 9.11 4.27
C THR A 264 -15.60 9.66 5.65
N VAL A 265 -15.62 10.98 5.80
CA VAL A 265 -15.88 11.67 7.07
C VAL A 265 -17.25 12.35 7.07
N CYS A 266 -17.79 12.65 5.89
CA CYS A 266 -19.17 13.05 5.73
C CYS A 266 -19.77 12.35 4.52
N THR A 267 -20.99 11.87 4.71
CA THR A 267 -21.93 11.55 3.64
C THR A 267 -23.16 12.35 4.02
N GLU A 268 -23.73 13.13 3.10
CA GLU A 268 -25.03 13.75 3.36
C GLU A 268 -26.00 12.67 3.86
N GLU A 269 -26.69 12.95 4.98
CA GLU A 269 -27.86 12.16 5.32
C GLU A 269 -28.80 12.25 4.13
N PRO A 270 -29.33 11.12 3.61
CA PRO A 270 -30.37 11.21 2.60
C PRO A 270 -31.45 12.12 3.17
N ILE A 271 -31.73 13.23 2.48
CA ILE A 271 -32.86 14.10 2.80
C ILE A 271 -34.02 13.13 3.06
N PRO A 272 -34.62 13.10 4.26
CA PRO A 272 -35.76 12.23 4.46
C PRO A 272 -36.75 12.66 3.39
N GLU A 273 -37.01 11.77 2.43
CA GLU A 273 -38.05 11.97 1.43
C GLU A 273 -39.22 12.56 2.20
N PRO A 274 -39.80 13.70 1.75
CA PRO A 274 -40.94 14.26 2.46
C PRO A 274 -41.91 13.12 2.63
N LYS A 275 -42.13 12.69 3.89
CA LYS A 275 -43.02 11.57 4.19
C LYS A 275 -44.27 11.87 3.39
N ALA A 276 -44.63 10.97 2.47
CA ALA A 276 -45.89 11.01 1.77
C ALA A 276 -47.02 10.69 2.77
N THR A 277 -47.08 11.43 3.86
CA THR A 277 -48.21 11.51 4.76
C THR A 277 -49.11 12.59 4.19
N ASP A 278 -50.29 12.13 3.78
CA ASP A 278 -51.44 12.84 3.26
C ASP A 278 -51.58 12.95 1.74
N ARG A 279 -51.33 11.84 1.03
CA ARG A 279 -52.22 11.48 -0.09
C ARG A 279 -53.29 10.54 0.45
N PRO A 280 -54.57 10.92 0.51
CA PRO A 280 -55.62 10.00 0.95
C PRO A 280 -55.56 8.78 0.04
N ASP A 281 -55.40 7.61 0.66
CA ASP A 281 -55.34 6.31 0.00
C ASP A 281 -56.68 6.06 -0.68
N MET A 282 -56.80 6.50 -1.94
CA MET A 282 -58.03 6.43 -2.74
C MET A 282 -58.54 4.98 -2.79
N GLY A 283 -57.65 3.99 -2.69
CA GLY A 283 -58.02 2.57 -2.59
C GLY A 283 -58.86 2.25 -1.36
N LYS A 284 -58.54 2.83 -0.19
CA LYS A 284 -59.33 2.66 1.04
C LYS A 284 -60.68 3.38 0.97
N ILE A 285 -60.75 4.53 0.30
CA ILE A 285 -62.00 5.26 0.09
C ILE A 285 -62.93 4.47 -0.85
N TYR A 286 -62.43 3.95 -1.96
CA TYR A 286 -63.22 3.12 -2.87
C TYR A 286 -63.66 1.80 -2.21
N ALA A 287 -62.78 1.14 -1.44
CA ALA A 287 -63.15 -0.06 -0.70
C ALA A 287 -64.25 0.22 0.34
N GLY A 288 -64.16 1.35 1.07
CA GLY A 288 -65.19 1.77 2.03
C GLY A 288 -66.55 2.03 1.36
N LEU A 289 -66.55 2.74 0.22
CA LEU A 289 -67.77 3.00 -0.55
C LEU A 289 -68.41 1.70 -1.09
N SER A 290 -67.60 0.75 -1.57
CA SER A 290 -68.10 -0.55 -2.04
C SER A 290 -68.74 -1.38 -0.92
N ILE A 291 -68.15 -1.37 0.28
CA ILE A 291 -68.71 -2.08 1.44
C ILE A 291 -70.03 -1.43 1.87
N ALA A 292 -70.10 -0.09 1.92
CA ALA A 292 -71.33 0.61 2.28
C ALA A 292 -72.48 0.32 1.28
N LEU A 293 -72.18 0.32 -0.02
CA LEU A 293 -73.15 -0.03 -1.06
C LEU A 293 -73.65 -1.47 -0.93
N LEU A 294 -72.76 -2.42 -0.67
CA LEU A 294 -73.12 -3.81 -0.43
C LEU A 294 -74.04 -3.95 0.79
N LEU A 295 -73.74 -3.26 1.89
CA LEU A 295 -74.59 -3.28 3.09
C LEU A 295 -75.98 -2.70 2.82
N ILE A 296 -76.08 -1.60 2.08
CA ILE A 296 -77.38 -1.01 1.70
C ILE A 296 -78.17 -2.01 0.85
N VAL A 297 -77.54 -2.64 -0.14
CA VAL A 297 -78.20 -3.65 -0.98
C VAL A 297 -78.67 -4.85 -0.14
N CYS A 298 -77.85 -5.34 0.80
CA CYS A 298 -78.23 -6.41 1.71
C CYS A 298 -79.41 -6.02 2.62
N ILE A 299 -79.42 -4.80 3.15
CA ILE A 299 -80.53 -4.31 4.00
C ILE A 299 -81.81 -4.17 3.17
N VAL A 300 -81.74 -3.59 1.97
CA VAL A 300 -82.90 -3.47 1.08
C VAL A 300 -83.43 -4.85 0.70
N ALA A 301 -82.54 -5.79 0.35
CA ALA A 301 -82.92 -7.16 0.06
C ALA A 301 -83.55 -7.84 1.28
N ALA A 302 -83.02 -7.64 2.49
CA ALA A 302 -83.57 -8.17 3.72
C ALA A 302 -84.94 -7.56 4.06
N VAL A 303 -85.13 -6.26 3.86
CA VAL A 303 -86.42 -5.56 4.05
C VAL A 303 -87.46 -6.05 3.03
N LEU A 304 -87.08 -6.19 1.76
CA LEU A 304 -87.96 -6.74 0.73
C LEU A 304 -88.29 -8.22 0.98
N TYR A 305 -87.31 -8.99 1.47
CA TYR A 305 -87.50 -10.38 1.88
C TYR A 305 -88.45 -10.47 3.09
N PHE A 306 -88.27 -9.62 4.10
CA PHE A 306 -89.16 -9.57 5.26
C PHE A 306 -90.58 -9.11 4.88
N LYS A 307 -90.70 -8.09 4.02
CA LYS A 307 -91.99 -7.55 3.56
C LYS A 307 -92.73 -8.50 2.61
N SER A 308 -92.02 -9.34 1.86
CA SER A 308 -92.63 -10.40 1.03
C SER A 308 -93.00 -11.66 1.82
N ARG A 309 -92.31 -11.95 2.93
CA ARG A 309 -92.59 -13.12 3.78
C ARG A 309 -93.57 -12.84 4.93
N HIS A 310 -93.70 -11.57 5.35
CA HIS A 310 -94.65 -11.11 6.35
C HIS A 310 -95.48 -9.96 5.78
N GLY A 311 -96.60 -10.30 5.12
CA GLY A 311 -97.66 -9.36 4.79
C GLY A 311 -98.21 -8.66 6.05
N PRO A 312 -98.89 -7.51 5.91
CA PRO A 312 -99.20 -6.61 7.02
C PRO A 312 -99.95 -7.31 8.15
N ALA A 313 -99.35 -7.33 9.34
CA ALA A 313 -100.02 -7.76 10.56
C ALA A 313 -101.16 -6.77 10.87
N LYS A 314 -102.40 -7.27 10.86
CA LYS A 314 -103.59 -6.56 11.32
C LYS A 314 -103.47 -6.27 12.83
N CYS A 315 -103.60 -5.00 13.21
CA CYS A 315 -104.00 -4.61 14.56
C CYS A 315 -105.39 -3.94 14.49
N ASP A 316 -106.42 -4.67 14.91
CA ASP A 316 -107.70 -4.12 15.34
C ASP A 316 -107.54 -3.53 16.75
N ARG A 317 -107.98 -2.28 16.98
CA ARG A 317 -108.90 -1.94 18.08
C ARG A 317 -109.36 -0.47 18.04
N LYS A 318 -110.64 -0.31 17.69
CA LYS A 318 -111.69 0.60 18.20
C LYS A 318 -111.31 2.07 18.45
N GLU A 319 -111.87 2.93 17.61
CA GLU A 319 -112.09 4.35 17.86
C GLU A 319 -113.57 4.56 18.22
N ALA A 320 -113.84 5.17 19.38
CA ALA A 320 -115.15 5.68 19.76
C ALA A 320 -115.19 7.18 19.49
N SER A 321 -116.20 7.57 18.74
CA SER A 321 -116.52 8.90 18.21
C SER A 321 -116.81 9.95 19.29
N SER A 322 -116.33 11.18 19.06
CA SER A 322 -117.16 12.36 18.71
C SER A 322 -116.56 13.66 19.25
N ALA A 323 -116.38 14.68 18.40
CA ALA A 323 -117.21 15.88 18.42
C ALA A 323 -116.74 16.98 17.44
N LEU A 324 -117.72 17.84 17.11
CA LEU A 324 -117.74 19.09 16.33
C LEU A 324 -117.67 18.97 14.80
N ALA A 325 -118.76 19.11 14.03
CA ALA A 325 -119.82 20.16 13.94
C ALA A 325 -119.38 21.48 13.25
N LEU A 326 -119.90 21.62 12.03
CA LEU A 326 -120.60 22.78 11.43
C LEU A 326 -119.88 24.11 11.11
N LYS A 327 -119.81 24.39 9.80
CA LYS A 327 -120.24 25.59 9.03
C LYS A 327 -119.49 25.57 7.70
N THR A 328 -120.05 25.72 6.51
CA THR A 328 -121.40 26.02 6.00
C THR A 328 -121.43 25.55 4.55
#